data_AF-A0A9C7GWE6-F1
#
_entry.id   AF-A0A9C7GWE6-F1
#
_cell.length_a   1.000
_cell.length_b   1.000
_cell.length_c   1.000
_cell.angle_alpha   90.00
_cell.angle_beta   90.00
_cell.angle_gamma   90.00
#
_symmetry.space_group_name_H-M   'P 1'
#
loop_
_entity.id
_entity.type
_entity.pdbx_description
1 polymer ?
#
loop_
_entity_poly.entity_id
_entity_poly.type
_entity_poly.pdbx_seq_one_letter_code
_entity_poly.pdbx_strand_id
1 'polypeptide(L)' 'MDKEIELLNNDEIFKRYNNDLFVSNFGRVYNCRLGRFLSLIIRNDGYVAISHYGKHIYVHRLV' A
#
# COMPACT_ATOMS: atom_id res chain seq x y z
N MET A 1 2.62 27.94 -21.02
CA MET A 1 3.07 26.53 -21.06
C MET A 1 4.12 26.41 -19.97
N ASP A 2 3.97 25.42 -19.09
CA ASP A 2 4.90 25.03 -18.01
C ASP A 2 4.85 25.99 -16.78
N LYS A 3 4.60 25.59 -15.52
CA LYS A 3 4.81 24.32 -14.80
C LYS A 3 3.87 24.19 -13.57
N GLU A 4 2.56 24.16 -13.73
CA GLU A 4 1.64 23.82 -12.61
C GLU A 4 1.25 22.34 -12.61
N ILE A 5 2.26 21.47 -12.60
CA ILE A 5 2.13 20.07 -12.16
C ILE A 5 3.20 19.86 -11.09
N GLU A 6 3.16 20.69 -10.05
CA GLU A 6 4.06 20.62 -8.91
C GLU A 6 3.16 20.49 -7.68
N LEU A 7 3.30 19.38 -6.95
CA LEU A 7 2.50 18.92 -5.80
C LEU A 7 1.29 18.03 -6.12
N LEU A 8 1.52 16.79 -6.59
CA LEU A 8 0.48 15.77 -6.49
C LEU A 8 0.69 14.71 -5.40
N ASN A 9 1.87 14.54 -4.77
CA ASN A 9 2.03 13.47 -3.76
C ASN A 9 3.22 13.66 -2.78
N ASN A 10 3.33 14.79 -2.07
CA ASN A 10 4.31 14.89 -0.97
C ASN A 10 3.78 14.38 0.39
N ASP A 11 2.48 14.01 0.46
CA ASP A 11 1.85 13.54 1.71
C ASP A 11 1.84 12.02 1.86
N GLU A 12 2.34 11.27 0.86
CA GLU A 12 2.39 9.81 0.95
C GLU A 12 3.56 9.36 1.84
N ILE A 13 3.24 8.94 3.07
CA ILE A 13 4.21 8.47 4.06
C ILE A 13 4.12 6.96 4.17
N PHE A 14 5.25 6.28 3.98
CA PHE A 14 5.37 4.83 4.16
C PHE A 14 5.90 4.49 5.55
N LYS A 15 5.18 3.65 6.28
CA LYS A 15 5.64 3.04 7.54
C LYS A 15 5.98 1.58 7.32
N ARG A 16 7.04 1.11 7.97
CA ARG A 16 7.41 -0.30 7.96
C ARG A 16 6.42 -1.08 8.82
N TYR A 17 5.72 -2.05 8.24
CA TYR A 17 4.81 -2.95 8.97
C TYR A 17 5.55 -4.18 9.51
N ASN A 18 6.40 -4.79 8.68
CA ASN A 18 7.24 -5.92 9.06
C ASN A 18 8.56 -5.92 8.27
N ASN A 19 9.27 -7.04 8.26
CA ASN A 19 10.56 -7.12 7.57
C ASN A 19 10.48 -6.85 6.06
N ASP A 20 9.38 -7.25 5.43
CA ASP A 20 9.20 -7.25 3.98
C ASP A 20 8.27 -6.13 3.48
N LEU A 21 7.40 -5.57 4.35
CA LEU A 21 6.29 -4.72 3.95
C LEU A 21 6.39 -3.28 4.48
N PHE A 22 6.15 -2.34 3.59
CA PHE A 22 5.92 -0.93 3.87
C PHE A 22 4.50 -0.56 3.44
N VAL A 23 3.82 0.26 4.23
CA VAL A 23 2.41 0.60 4.02
C VAL A 23 2.29 2.11 4.04
N SER A 24 1.62 2.68 3.04
CA SER A 24 1.35 4.11 3.02
C SER A 24 0.10 4.49 3.81
N ASN A 25 0.02 5.75 4.23
CA ASN A 25 -1.20 6.35 4.77
C ASN A 25 -2.40 6.33 3.80
N PHE A 26 -2.19 6.05 2.52
CA PHE A 26 -3.24 5.83 1.52
C PHE A 26 -3.57 4.35 1.28
N GLY A 27 -2.97 3.43 2.05
CA GLY A 27 -3.23 2.00 1.96
C GLY A 27 -2.49 1.27 0.83
N ARG A 28 -1.51 1.90 0.17
CA ARG A 28 -0.63 1.21 -0.78
C ARG A 28 0.38 0.37 0.00
N VAL A 29 0.57 -0.88 -0.42
CA VAL A 29 1.53 -1.78 0.23
C VAL A 29 2.67 -2.09 -0.71
N TYR A 30 3.89 -1.74 -0.31
CA TYR A 30 5.13 -2.07 -1.02
C TYR A 30 5.81 -3.26 -0.34
N ASN A 31 6.18 -4.27 -1.13
CA ASN A 31 6.97 -5.39 -0.68
C ASN A 31 8.43 -5.21 -1.13
N CYS A 32 9.33 -4.93 -0.20
CA CYS A 32 10.73 -4.66 -0.51
C CYS A 32 11.49 -5.92 -0.96
N ARG A 33 11.08 -7.11 -0.50
CA ARG A 33 11.66 -8.38 -0.95
C ARG A 33 11.36 -8.67 -2.43
N LEU A 34 10.17 -8.28 -2.91
CA LEU A 34 9.75 -8.45 -4.32
C LEU A 34 10.03 -7.21 -5.18
N GLY A 35 10.44 -6.10 -4.58
CA GLY A 35 10.72 -4.84 -5.26
C GLY A 35 9.48 -4.18 -5.90
N ARG A 36 8.26 -4.46 -5.43
CA ARG A 36 7.01 -4.00 -6.08
C ARG A 36 5.87 -3.73 -5.10
N PHE A 37 4.89 -2.95 -5.56
CA PHE A 37 3.61 -2.80 -4.88
C PHE A 37 2.77 -4.07 -5.02
N LEU A 38 2.08 -4.45 -3.94
CA LEU A 38 1.14 -5.55 -3.94
C LEU A 38 -0.22 -5.07 -4.45
N SER A 39 -0.86 -5.91 -5.26
CA SER A 39 -2.22 -5.66 -5.73
C SER A 39 -3.20 -5.71 -4.58
N LEU A 40 -4.11 -4.74 -4.56
CA LEU A 40 -5.23 -4.69 -3.64
C LEU A 40 -6.36 -5.58 -4.15
N ILE A 41 -7.00 -6.30 -3.23
CA ILE A 41 -8.14 -7.18 -3.51
C ILE A 41 -9.29 -6.71 -2.63
N ILE A 42 -10.46 -6.47 -3.22
CA ILE A 42 -11.69 -6.26 -2.46
C ILE A 42 -12.28 -7.64 -2.19
N ARG A 43 -12.45 -7.98 -0.91
CA ARG A 43 -13.04 -9.24 -0.49
C ARG A 43 -14.56 -9.16 -0.47
N ASN A 44 -15.21 -10.32 -0.36
CA ASN A 44 -16.68 -10.43 -0.30
C ASN A 44 -17.30 -9.71 0.91
N ASP A 45 -16.50 -9.41 1.94
CA ASP A 45 -16.89 -8.60 3.10
C ASP A 45 -16.78 -7.08 2.84
N GLY A 46 -16.42 -6.67 1.62
CA GLY A 46 -16.25 -5.28 1.22
C GLY A 46 -14.92 -4.65 1.63
N TYR A 47 -14.07 -5.35 2.39
CA TYR A 47 -12.80 -4.82 2.86
C TYR A 47 -11.67 -5.03 1.84
N VAL A 48 -10.79 -4.03 1.77
CA VAL A 48 -9.57 -4.10 0.98
C VAL A 48 -8.51 -4.91 1.73
N ALA A 49 -7.90 -5.86 1.04
CA ALA A 49 -6.83 -6.71 1.55
C ALA A 49 -5.72 -6.89 0.51
N ILE A 50 -4.56 -7.36 0.97
CA ILE A 50 -3.49 -7.90 0.13
C ILE A 50 -3.36 -9.40 0.35
N SER A 51 -2.84 -10.11 -0.65
CA SER A 51 -2.38 -11.49 -0.47
C SER A 51 -0.88 -11.51 -0.18
N HIS A 52 -0.49 -12.08 0.95
CA HIS A 52 0.91 -12.18 1.36
C HIS A 52 1.16 -13.54 2.00
N TYR A 53 2.07 -14.34 1.41
CA TYR A 53 2.38 -15.72 1.80
C TYR A 53 1.12 -16.61 2.02
N GLY A 54 0.14 -16.50 1.12
CA GLY A 54 -1.10 -17.28 1.18
C GLY A 54 -2.11 -16.81 2.24
N LYS A 55 -1.84 -15.70 2.93
CA LYS A 55 -2.76 -15.08 3.89
C LYS A 55 -3.32 -13.78 3.34
N HIS A 56 -4.58 -13.49 3.69
CA HIS A 56 -5.17 -12.18 3.45
C HIS A 56 -4.90 -11.26 4.63
N ILE A 57 -4.35 -10.09 4.33
CA ILE A 57 -4.09 -9.05 5.32
C ILE A 57 -4.90 -7.82 4.94
N TYR A 58 -5.80 -7.40 5.83
CA TYR A 58 -6.68 -6.26 5.58
C TYR A 58 -5.93 -4.94 5.69
N VAL A 59 -6.02 -4.10 4.66
CA VAL A 59 -5.24 -2.86 4.53
C VAL A 59 -5.59 -1.85 5.61
N HIS A 60 -6.88 -1.74 5.99
CA HIS A 60 -7.32 -0.81 7.06
C HIS A 60 -6.72 -1.13 8.44
N ARG A 61 -6.14 -2.33 8.64
CA ARG A 61 -5.45 -2.71 9.87
C ARG A 61 -3.95 -2.40 9.83
N LEU A 62 -3.46 -2.00 8.66
CA LEU A 62 -2.05 -1.71 8.40
C LEU A 62 -1.74 -0.21 8.36
N VAL A 63 -2.74 0.60 8.00
CA VAL A 63 -2.72 2.07 8.02
C VAL A 63 -2.94 2.54 9.45
#